data_AF-A0A2A5FYU9-F1
#
_entry.id   AF-A0A2A5FYU9-F1
#
_cell.length_a   1.000
_cell.length_b   1.000
_cell.length_c   1.000
_cell.angle_alpha   90.00
_cell.angle_beta   90.00
_cell.angle_gamma   90.00
#
_symmetry.space_group_name_H-M   'P 1'
#
loop_
_entity.id
_entity.type
_entity.pdbx_description
1 polymer ?
#
loop_
_entity_poly.entity_id
_entity_poly.type
_entity_poly.pdbx_seq_one_letter_code
_entity_poly.pdbx_strand_id
1 'polypeptide(L)'
;MNTLTSLKQNISKIAAILLVLTQLVGCYAETGADSKDRTTAFDNEIVNIDDNTTIVSDAKIFSWTAPVAREDESPIAMSEIAGYRIYFGTETGNYSQSIEVDDAYIDVITLDALNTAGTYYIVITTVDTDGRESTYSEEIVLNV
;
A
#
# COMPACT_ATOMS: atom_id res chain seq x y z
N MET A 1 6.46 -23.11 38.14
CA MET A 1 7.74 -22.63 37.59
C MET A 1 7.55 -22.57 36.09
N ASN A 2 7.01 -21.45 35.59
CA ASN A 2 6.51 -21.35 34.21
C ASN A 2 7.20 -20.15 33.55
N THR A 3 8.29 -20.40 32.82
CA THR A 3 8.85 -19.44 31.86
C THR A 3 9.30 -20.21 30.62
N LEU A 4 8.35 -20.89 30.00
CA LEU A 4 8.39 -21.21 28.58
C LEU A 4 7.36 -20.28 27.94
N THR A 5 7.73 -19.63 26.84
CA THR A 5 6.90 -18.72 26.02
C THR A 5 6.96 -17.23 26.40
N SER A 6 8.07 -16.56 26.09
CA SER A 6 7.99 -15.19 25.54
C SER A 6 9.34 -14.71 25.02
N LEU A 7 9.30 -14.09 23.84
CA LEU A 7 10.40 -13.52 23.06
C LEU A 7 11.29 -14.49 22.27
N LYS A 8 10.66 -15.21 21.32
CA LYS A 8 11.16 -15.13 19.94
C LYS A 8 10.56 -13.87 19.31
N GLN A 9 11.09 -12.71 19.65
CA GLN A 9 10.94 -11.49 18.84
C GLN A 9 12.29 -11.27 18.15
N ASN A 10 12.68 -12.30 17.38
CA ASN A 10 13.87 -12.34 16.52
C ASN A 10 13.42 -12.95 15.19
N ILE A 11 12.53 -12.26 14.48
CA ILE A 11 12.33 -12.54 13.05
C ILE A 11 12.46 -11.20 12.35
N SER A 12 13.57 -11.12 11.62
CA SER A 12 13.99 -10.06 10.73
C SER A 12 12.92 -9.80 9.66
N LYS A 13 13.03 -8.63 9.01
CA LYS A 13 12.38 -8.20 7.76
C LYS A 13 11.05 -7.46 7.92
N ILE A 14 11.14 -6.16 7.64
CA ILE A 14 10.11 -5.22 7.18
C ILE A 14 8.71 -5.85 7.07
N ALA A 15 7.89 -5.68 8.11
CA ALA A 15 6.51 -6.15 8.11
C ALA A 15 5.66 -5.18 7.30
N ALA A 16 5.18 -5.58 6.12
CA ALA A 16 4.17 -4.80 5.42
C ALA A 16 2.78 -5.17 5.95
N ILE A 17 2.14 -4.22 6.63
CA ILE A 17 0.81 -4.40 7.22
C ILE A 17 -0.21 -3.98 6.17
N LEU A 18 -0.79 -4.95 5.46
CA LEU A 18 -1.92 -4.73 4.57
C LEU A 18 -3.21 -4.65 5.40
N LEU A 19 -3.71 -3.45 5.67
CA LEU A 19 -4.97 -3.24 6.38
C LEU A 19 -6.16 -3.47 5.42
N VAL A 20 -6.73 -4.67 5.42
CA VAL A 20 -8.01 -4.93 4.73
C VAL A 20 -9.16 -4.50 5.64
N LEU A 21 -9.76 -3.33 5.39
CA LEU A 21 -10.96 -2.86 6.07
C LEU A 21 -12.22 -3.43 5.39
N THR A 22 -12.89 -4.40 6.02
CA THR A 22 -14.17 -4.94 5.57
C THR A 22 -15.37 -4.15 6.09
N GLN A 23 -16.21 -3.73 5.14
CA GLN A 23 -17.67 -3.54 5.17
C GLN A 23 -18.30 -2.55 6.16
N LEU A 24 -19.02 -1.58 5.58
CA LEU A 24 -20.29 -1.16 6.14
C LEU A 24 -21.36 -1.17 5.03
N VAL A 25 -22.15 -2.26 5.00
CA VAL A 25 -23.44 -2.27 4.30
C VAL A 25 -24.39 -1.39 5.12
N GLY A 26 -24.44 -0.11 4.79
CA GLY A 26 -25.47 0.81 5.27
C GLY A 26 -26.67 0.78 4.34
N CYS A 27 -27.57 -0.18 4.52
CA CYS A 27 -28.92 -0.05 3.98
C CYS A 27 -29.64 0.99 4.84
N TYR A 28 -29.84 2.20 4.32
CA TYR A 28 -30.84 3.12 4.83
C TYR A 28 -31.79 3.45 3.68
N ALA A 29 -33.04 3.02 3.84
CA ALA A 29 -34.15 3.45 2.99
C ALA A 29 -34.88 4.54 3.76
N GLU A 30 -35.06 5.72 3.16
CA GLU A 30 -36.04 6.71 3.61
C GLU A 30 -36.55 7.54 2.43
N THR A 31 -37.82 7.90 2.52
CA THR A 31 -38.75 8.23 1.43
C THR A 31 -39.02 9.74 1.29
N GLY A 32 -39.10 10.24 0.05
CA GLY A 32 -40.15 11.17 -0.41
C GLY A 32 -39.97 12.71 -0.29
N ALA A 33 -40.56 13.39 -1.29
CA ALA A 33 -40.91 14.83 -1.46
C ALA A 33 -39.77 15.78 -1.90
N ASP A 34 -39.75 16.27 -3.14
CA ASP A 34 -40.60 17.27 -3.84
C ASP A 34 -40.02 18.71 -3.82
N SER A 35 -39.86 19.24 -5.03
CA SER A 35 -39.90 20.65 -5.45
C SER A 35 -38.64 21.51 -5.60
N LYS A 36 -38.44 21.88 -6.88
CA LYS A 36 -38.18 23.23 -7.45
C LYS A 36 -36.73 23.63 -7.76
N ASP A 37 -36.32 23.18 -8.94
CA ASP A 37 -35.84 23.99 -10.07
C ASP A 37 -35.51 25.47 -9.77
N ARG A 38 -34.22 25.80 -9.87
CA ARG A 38 -33.74 27.08 -10.39
C ARG A 38 -32.55 26.84 -11.31
N THR A 39 -32.87 26.61 -12.57
CA THR A 39 -31.96 26.69 -13.71
C THR A 39 -31.43 28.11 -13.90
N THR A 40 -30.09 28.29 -13.91
CA THR A 40 -29.43 29.41 -14.59
C THR A 40 -28.43 28.82 -15.59
N ALA A 41 -28.66 29.13 -16.86
CA ALA A 41 -28.12 28.48 -18.04
C ALA A 41 -26.60 28.62 -18.24
N PHE A 42 -25.99 27.50 -18.68
CA PHE A 42 -24.95 27.43 -19.71
C PHE A 42 -25.17 26.11 -20.48
N ASP A 43 -25.81 26.18 -21.65
CA ASP A 43 -25.98 25.09 -22.62
C ASP A 43 -24.60 24.79 -23.27
N ASN A 44 -24.11 23.59 -23.62
CA ASN A 44 -24.68 22.25 -23.76
C ASN A 44 -23.52 21.28 -24.14
N GLU A 45 -23.08 20.41 -23.21
CA GLU A 45 -22.84 18.99 -23.49
C GLU A 45 -23.09 18.23 -22.18
N ILE A 46 -24.03 17.30 -22.27
CA ILE A 46 -24.64 16.60 -21.13
C ILE A 46 -23.67 15.51 -20.67
N VAL A 47 -23.20 15.58 -19.42
CA VAL A 47 -23.06 14.37 -18.60
C VAL A 47 -24.15 14.43 -17.57
N ASN A 48 -25.21 13.66 -17.81
CA ASN A 48 -26.19 13.32 -16.78
C ASN A 48 -25.41 12.61 -15.67
N ILE A 49 -25.10 13.29 -14.58
CA ILE A 49 -24.69 12.60 -13.35
C ILE A 49 -25.99 12.16 -12.67
N ASP A 50 -26.64 11.18 -13.31
CA ASP A 50 -27.48 10.20 -12.61
C ASP A 50 -26.59 9.22 -11.81
N ASP A 51 -25.27 9.45 -11.82
CA ASP A 51 -24.30 8.63 -11.14
C ASP A 51 -24.25 9.04 -9.68
N ASN A 52 -24.68 8.11 -8.83
CA ASN A 52 -23.88 7.69 -7.71
C ASN A 52 -22.41 7.50 -8.16
N THR A 53 -21.69 8.60 -8.40
CA THR A 53 -20.25 8.62 -8.57
C THR A 53 -19.68 8.46 -7.17
N THR A 54 -19.80 7.25 -6.65
CA THR A 54 -18.89 6.79 -5.62
C THR A 54 -17.53 6.77 -6.31
N ILE A 55 -16.75 7.84 -6.18
CA ILE A 55 -15.33 7.79 -6.49
C ILE A 55 -14.73 6.86 -5.44
N VAL A 56 -14.94 5.55 -5.61
CA VAL A 56 -14.18 4.53 -4.91
C VAL A 56 -12.82 4.53 -5.59
N SER A 57 -11.92 5.39 -5.13
CA SER A 57 -10.51 5.12 -5.35
C SER A 57 -10.22 3.84 -4.58
N ASP A 58 -10.24 2.69 -5.28
CA ASP A 58 -9.76 1.40 -4.77
C ASP A 58 -8.23 1.44 -4.71
N ALA A 59 -7.73 2.37 -3.91
CA ALA A 59 -6.32 2.63 -3.72
C ALA A 59 -5.72 1.46 -2.95
N LYS A 60 -4.77 0.76 -3.56
CA LYS A 60 -4.03 -0.31 -2.89
C LYS A 60 -2.90 0.31 -2.08
N ILE A 61 -3.06 0.33 -0.76
CA ILE A 61 -2.08 0.91 0.15
C ILE A 61 -1.07 -0.15 0.58
N PHE A 62 0.22 0.20 0.48
CA PHE A 62 1.33 -0.62 0.95
C PHE A 62 2.17 0.19 1.92
N SER A 63 2.29 -0.28 3.15
CA SER A 63 3.08 0.36 4.20
C SER A 63 4.12 -0.60 4.75
N TRP A 64 5.20 -0.07 5.30
CA TRP A 64 6.31 -0.85 5.84
C TRP A 64 6.91 -0.19 7.07
N THR A 65 7.93 -0.81 7.66
CA THR A 65 8.72 -0.21 8.75
C THR A 65 10.17 -0.14 8.33
N ALA A 66 10.76 1.05 8.46
CA ALA A 66 12.17 1.27 8.14
C ALA A 66 13.09 0.33 8.96
N PRO A 67 14.16 -0.22 8.36
CA PRO A 67 15.07 -1.09 9.08
C PRO A 67 15.87 -0.33 10.13
N VAL A 68 16.20 -1.00 11.23
CA VAL A 68 17.08 -0.49 12.29
C VAL A 68 18.47 -1.13 12.26
N ALA A 69 18.63 -2.16 11.45
CA ALA A 69 19.89 -2.88 11.25
C ALA A 69 20.04 -3.33 9.79
N ARG A 70 21.28 -3.49 9.37
CA ARG A 70 21.69 -4.12 8.13
C ARG A 70 21.64 -5.64 8.27
N GLU A 71 21.96 -6.34 7.18
CA GLU A 71 21.90 -7.80 7.11
C GLU A 71 22.94 -8.51 7.99
N ASP A 72 24.03 -7.82 8.30
CA ASP A 72 25.09 -8.26 9.22
C ASP A 72 24.82 -7.87 10.69
N GLU A 73 23.59 -7.45 11.00
CA GLU A 73 23.14 -6.96 12.30
C GLU A 73 23.77 -5.64 12.77
N SER A 74 24.59 -4.98 11.93
CA SER A 74 25.09 -3.65 12.25
C SER A 74 23.94 -2.62 12.21
N PRO A 75 23.94 -1.63 13.11
CA PRO A 75 22.89 -0.61 13.13
C PRO A 75 22.93 0.24 11.85
N ILE A 76 21.76 0.69 11.40
CA ILE A 76 21.62 1.68 10.34
C ILE A 76 20.74 2.83 10.81
N ALA A 77 21.23 4.06 10.70
CA ALA A 77 20.45 5.25 10.99
C ALA A 77 19.57 5.64 9.80
N MET A 78 18.44 6.32 10.05
CA MET A 78 17.58 6.85 8.98
C MET A 78 18.34 7.77 8.02
N SER A 79 19.34 8.51 8.51
CA SER A 79 20.18 9.37 7.67
C SER A 79 21.13 8.61 6.74
N GLU A 80 21.33 7.31 6.96
CA GLU A 80 22.15 6.43 6.11
C GLU A 80 21.30 5.68 5.06
N ILE A 81 19.98 5.83 5.11
CA ILE A 81 19.05 5.28 4.12
C ILE A 81 18.83 6.34 3.05
N ALA A 82 19.08 5.99 1.78
CA ALA A 82 18.72 6.83 0.64
C ALA A 82 17.24 6.66 0.30
N GLY A 83 16.71 5.45 0.48
CA GLY A 83 15.33 5.14 0.13
C GLY A 83 15.02 3.65 0.11
N TYR A 84 13.94 3.31 -0.57
CA TYR A 84 13.43 1.95 -0.71
C TYR A 84 13.17 1.62 -2.17
N ARG A 85 13.23 0.33 -2.50
CA ARG A 85 12.72 -0.16 -3.77
C ARG A 85 11.76 -1.31 -3.54
N ILE A 86 10.55 -1.14 -4.05
CA ILE A 86 9.45 -2.09 -3.93
C ILE A 86 9.38 -2.83 -5.25
N TYR A 87 9.54 -4.14 -5.21
CA TYR A 87 9.46 -5.01 -6.38
C TYR A 87 8.18 -5.83 -6.33
N PHE A 88 7.54 -6.03 -7.48
CA PHE A 88 6.33 -6.81 -7.57
C PHE A 88 6.20 -7.53 -8.92
N GLY A 89 5.41 -8.60 -8.92
CA GLY A 89 5.11 -9.40 -10.11
C GLY A 89 3.94 -10.35 -9.87
N THR A 90 3.56 -11.12 -10.89
CA THR A 90 2.42 -12.05 -10.85
C THR A 90 2.84 -13.51 -10.58
N GLU A 91 4.12 -13.74 -10.32
CA GLU A 91 4.68 -15.07 -10.02
C GLU A 91 5.67 -14.95 -8.84
N THR A 92 5.61 -15.91 -7.92
CA THR A 92 6.50 -15.95 -6.75
C THR A 92 7.97 -15.98 -7.16
N GLY A 93 8.79 -15.15 -6.53
CA GLY A 93 10.22 -15.00 -6.86
C GLY A 93 10.52 -14.36 -8.22
N ASN A 94 9.50 -13.90 -8.96
CA ASN A 94 9.66 -13.22 -10.25
C ASN A 94 8.98 -11.84 -10.22
N TYR A 95 9.77 -10.83 -9.87
CA TYR A 95 9.32 -9.45 -9.70
C TYR A 95 9.76 -8.58 -10.88
N SER A 96 8.95 -8.53 -11.93
CA SER A 96 9.27 -7.83 -13.18
C SER A 96 9.07 -6.31 -13.12
N GLN A 97 8.44 -5.80 -12.06
CA GLN A 97 8.12 -4.39 -11.89
C GLN A 97 8.72 -3.86 -10.59
N SER A 98 9.04 -2.57 -10.56
CA SER A 98 9.54 -1.89 -9.37
C SER A 98 9.07 -0.45 -9.24
N ILE A 99 8.96 0.01 -8.00
CA ILE A 99 8.74 1.41 -7.63
C ILE A 99 9.90 1.85 -6.74
N GLU A 100 10.51 2.98 -7.07
CA GLU A 100 11.56 3.60 -6.26
C GLU A 100 10.96 4.66 -5.35
N VAL A 101 11.44 4.70 -4.11
CA VAL A 101 11.05 5.65 -3.08
C VAL A 101 12.32 6.29 -2.54
N ASP A 102 12.71 7.43 -3.09
CA ASP A 102 13.96 8.14 -2.78
C ASP A 102 13.86 8.99 -1.49
N ASP A 103 13.19 8.47 -0.47
CA ASP A 103 13.05 9.12 0.83
C ASP A 103 12.99 8.06 1.94
N ALA A 104 13.94 8.15 2.87
CA ALA A 104 14.05 7.25 4.02
C ALA A 104 12.84 7.33 4.98
N TYR A 105 12.13 8.46 5.00
CA TYR A 105 11.04 8.74 5.94
C TYR A 105 9.67 8.35 5.40
N ILE A 106 9.57 7.97 4.13
CA ILE A 106 8.34 7.42 3.57
C ILE A 106 8.25 5.95 3.99
N ASP A 107 7.11 5.61 4.60
CA ASP A 107 6.79 4.27 5.08
C ASP A 107 5.45 3.76 4.52
N VAL A 108 4.83 4.51 3.60
CA VAL A 108 3.55 4.16 2.97
C VAL A 108 3.45 4.74 1.56
N ILE A 109 2.94 3.94 0.62
CA ILE A 109 2.60 4.38 -0.73
C ILE A 109 1.27 3.78 -1.20
N THR A 110 0.75 4.37 -2.28
CA THR A 110 -0.30 3.74 -3.09
C THR A 110 0.35 2.97 -4.25
N LEU A 111 -0.05 1.72 -4.44
CA LEU A 111 0.38 0.86 -5.52
C LEU A 111 -0.53 1.03 -6.75
N ASP A 112 -0.48 2.22 -7.36
CA ASP A 112 -1.31 2.56 -8.54
C ASP A 112 -1.03 1.66 -9.76
N ALA A 113 0.14 1.02 -9.79
CA ALA A 113 0.52 0.07 -10.84
C ALA A 113 -0.28 -1.26 -10.79
N LEU A 114 -0.99 -1.54 -9.68
CA LEU A 114 -1.76 -2.75 -9.50
C LEU A 114 -3.22 -2.56 -9.92
N ASN A 115 -3.41 -2.24 -11.19
CA ASN A 115 -4.73 -1.94 -11.77
C ASN A 115 -5.46 -3.17 -12.36
N THR A 116 -4.78 -4.32 -12.43
CA THR A 116 -5.33 -5.53 -13.02
C THR A 116 -5.68 -6.51 -11.90
N ALA A 117 -6.88 -7.10 -11.96
CA ALA A 117 -7.28 -8.12 -11.01
C ALA A 117 -6.36 -9.35 -11.10
N GLY A 118 -5.96 -9.88 -9.95
CA GLY A 118 -5.03 -11.01 -9.88
C GLY A 118 -4.22 -11.07 -8.59
N THR A 119 -3.37 -12.08 -8.51
CA THR A 119 -2.45 -12.26 -7.39
C THR A 119 -1.10 -11.64 -7.74
N TYR A 120 -0.63 -10.76 -6.86
CA TYR A 120 0.68 -10.13 -6.92
C TYR A 120 1.54 -10.58 -5.75
N TYR A 121 2.82 -10.71 -6.03
CA TYR A 121 3.87 -11.03 -5.07
C TYR A 121 4.76 -9.80 -4.94
N ILE A 122 4.93 -9.30 -3.72
CA ILE A 122 5.58 -8.02 -3.43
C ILE A 122 6.73 -8.26 -2.45
N VAL A 123 7.88 -7.68 -2.74
CA VAL A 123 9.03 -7.59 -1.83
C VAL A 123 9.56 -6.16 -1.80
N ILE A 124 10.26 -5.80 -0.73
CA ILE A 124 10.88 -4.49 -0.56
C ILE A 124 12.36 -4.65 -0.18
N THR A 125 13.18 -3.71 -0.63
CA THR A 125 14.59 -3.56 -0.26
C THR A 125 14.84 -2.16 0.29
N THR A 126 15.92 -2.02 1.05
CA THR A 126 16.43 -0.72 1.48
C THR A 126 17.71 -0.40 0.71
N VAL A 127 17.81 0.86 0.25
CA VAL A 127 18.99 1.40 -0.42
C VAL A 127 19.68 2.38 0.52
N ASP A 128 20.97 2.19 0.78
CA ASP A 128 21.77 3.11 1.59
C ASP A 128 22.30 4.30 0.79
N THR A 129 22.87 5.30 1.47
CA THR A 129 23.43 6.49 0.84
C THR A 129 24.65 6.23 -0.05
N ASP A 130 25.27 5.05 0.06
CA ASP A 130 26.35 4.60 -0.83
C ASP A 130 25.81 3.84 -2.06
N GLY A 131 24.49 3.70 -2.19
CA GLY A 131 23.81 2.98 -3.27
C GLY A 131 23.82 1.47 -3.11
N ARG A 132 24.13 0.94 -1.92
CA ARG A 132 24.03 -0.51 -1.64
C ARG A 132 22.59 -0.87 -1.31
N GLU A 133 22.13 -1.95 -1.91
CA GLU A 133 20.77 -2.46 -1.74
C GLU A 133 20.77 -3.75 -0.91
N SER A 134 19.81 -3.87 0.01
CA SER A 134 19.64 -5.07 0.84
C SER A 134 19.11 -6.26 0.03
N THR A 135 19.13 -7.46 0.62
CA THR A 135 18.28 -8.55 0.11
C THR A 135 16.80 -8.23 0.26
N TYR A 136 15.97 -9.01 -0.44
CA TYR A 136 14.52 -8.92 -0.36
C TYR A 136 13.99 -9.18 1.06
N SER A 137 12.94 -8.43 1.39
CA SER A 137 12.04 -8.72 2.51
C SER A 137 11.40 -10.10 2.39
N GLU A 138 10.56 -10.44 3.36
CA GLU A 138 9.59 -11.51 3.15
C GLU A 138 8.64 -11.12 2.00
N GLU A 139 8.27 -12.12 1.21
CA GLU A 139 7.33 -11.96 0.10
C GLU A 139 5.90 -11.84 0.65
N ILE A 140 5.16 -10.88 0.13
CA ILE A 140 3.78 -10.61 0.49
C ILE A 140 2.90 -10.90 -0.70
N VAL A 141 1.82 -11.65 -0.45
CA VAL A 141 0.82 -11.98 -1.46
C VAL A 141 -0.34 -11.01 -1.33
N LEU A 142 -0.57 -10.24 -2.38
CA LEU A 142 -1.69 -9.30 -2.50
C LEU A 142 -2.64 -9.78 -3.59
N ASN A 143 -3.93 -9.89 -3.26
CA ASN A 143 -4.97 -10.14 -4.25
C ASN A 143 -5.68 -8.83 -4.56
N VAL A 144 -5.68 -8.46 -5.83
CA VAL A 144 -6.36 -7.30 -6.41
C VAL A 144 -7.64 -7.78 -7.08
#